data_AF-A0A9E5ZMC4-F1
#
_entry.id   AF-A0A9E5ZMC4-F1
#
_cell.length_a   1.000
_cell.length_b   1.000
_cell.length_c   1.000
_cell.angle_alpha   90.00
_cell.angle_beta   90.00
_cell.angle_gamma   90.00
#
_symmetry.space_group_name_H-M   'P 1'
#
loop_
_entity.id
_entity.type
_entity.pdbx_description
1 polymer ?
#
loop_
_entity_poly.entity_id
_entity_poly.type
_entity_poly.pdbx_seq_one_letter_code
_entity_poly.pdbx_strand_id
1 'polypeptide(L)'
;MNTYKIITVGIVVLILSSCAAVPRQVVDAMEVQKKEIESIKNIYFENLNNQLDAIEKYRLAILTIYREQYILKHSKTLDMVTHNGKDKLVELKPTGIKNVDHINLGILESIDVFFEKQKQKIKDDIKKRRVQIAKANANFENIEQISLVVNEYLQSLLRLKKSKDHLAKSITSSLQKISPFPISFDVIPNPSTMGDSIKNLKLK
;
A
#
# COMPACT_ATOMS: atom_id res chain seq x y z
N MET A 1 16.32 12.77 10.32
CA MET A 1 16.30 13.89 9.34
C MET A 1 16.33 13.26 7.95
N ASN A 2 15.54 13.64 6.95
CA ASN A 2 14.64 14.79 6.88
C ASN A 2 13.60 14.67 5.74
N THR A 3 13.48 13.56 5.01
CA THR A 3 12.67 13.51 3.76
C THR A 3 11.17 13.55 4.00
N TYR A 4 10.64 12.73 4.92
CA TYR A 4 9.20 12.72 5.23
C TYR A 4 8.73 14.05 5.84
N LYS A 5 9.50 14.63 6.76
CA LYS A 5 9.18 15.93 7.36
C LYS A 5 9.25 17.07 6.33
N ILE A 6 10.19 17.02 5.38
CA ILE A 6 10.28 18.01 4.30
C ILE A 6 9.07 17.92 3.37
N ILE A 7 8.58 16.73 3.04
CA ILE A 7 7.39 16.56 2.19
C ILE A 7 6.14 17.10 2.91
N THR A 8 5.95 16.76 4.19
CA THR A 8 4.77 17.23 4.96
C THR A 8 4.80 18.74 5.17
N VAL A 9 5.96 19.33 5.47
CA VAL A 9 6.12 20.78 5.60
C VAL A 9 5.97 21.48 4.25
N GLY A 10 6.47 20.89 3.16
CA GLY A 10 6.32 21.42 1.80
C GLY A 10 4.86 21.50 1.34
N ILE A 11 4.05 20.47 1.66
CA ILE A 11 2.61 20.46 1.36
C ILE A 11 1.88 21.52 2.20
N VAL A 12 2.18 21.63 3.50
CA VAL A 12 1.55 22.62 4.39
C VAL A 12 1.94 24.06 4.02
N VAL A 13 3.19 24.31 3.63
CA VAL A 13 3.65 25.62 3.14
C VAL A 13 3.00 25.97 1.80
N LEU A 14 2.78 25.00 0.91
CA LEU A 14 2.01 25.19 -0.33
C LEU A 14 0.55 25.54 -0.05
N ILE A 15 -0.09 24.92 0.94
CA ILE A 15 -1.47 25.22 1.34
C ILE A 15 -1.59 26.61 1.96
N LEU A 16 -0.61 27.03 2.79
CA LEU A 16 -0.65 28.33 3.48
C LEU A 16 -0.21 29.52 2.62
N SER A 17 0.61 29.30 1.58
CA SER A 17 1.10 30.38 0.70
C SER A 17 0.29 30.56 -0.60
N SER A 18 -0.61 29.63 -0.93
CA SER A 18 -1.37 29.66 -2.19
C SER A 18 -2.70 30.42 -2.12
N CYS A 19 -2.70 31.63 -1.56
CA CYS A 19 -3.68 32.64 -1.98
C CYS A 19 -3.28 33.30 -3.32
N ALA A 20 -2.09 32.97 -3.86
CA ALA A 20 -1.60 33.42 -5.14
C ALA A 20 -1.43 32.22 -6.11
N ALA A 21 -2.43 32.02 -6.96
CA ALA A 21 -2.41 31.20 -8.18
C ALA A 21 -1.91 29.74 -8.02
N VAL A 22 -2.86 28.79 -7.95
CA VAL A 22 -2.57 27.37 -8.23
C VAL A 22 -2.05 27.23 -9.67
N PRO A 23 -0.82 26.73 -9.88
CA PRO A 23 -0.30 26.47 -11.21
C PRO A 23 -1.08 25.31 -11.85
N ARG A 24 -1.47 25.43 -13.14
CA ARG A 24 -2.11 24.31 -13.90
C ARG A 24 -1.31 23.01 -13.80
N GLN A 25 0.01 23.10 -13.74
CA GLN A 25 0.94 21.99 -13.56
C GLN A 25 0.66 21.14 -12.31
N VAL A 26 0.17 21.74 -11.22
CA VAL A 26 -0.17 21.00 -9.99
C VAL A 26 -1.45 20.19 -10.18
N VAL A 27 -2.39 20.71 -10.95
CA VAL A 27 -3.67 20.06 -11.24
C VAL A 27 -3.47 18.89 -12.21
N ASP A 28 -2.68 19.09 -13.26
CA ASP A 28 -2.35 18.03 -14.22
C ASP A 28 -1.57 16.89 -13.54
N ALA A 29 -0.64 17.21 -12.63
CA ALA A 29 0.10 16.23 -11.84
C ALA A 29 -0.79 15.41 -10.90
N MET A 30 -1.81 16.02 -10.30
CA MET A 30 -2.78 15.32 -9.45
C MET A 30 -3.67 14.36 -10.23
N GLU A 31 -4.04 14.70 -11.46
CA GLU A 31 -4.85 13.84 -12.31
C GLU A 31 -4.08 12.58 -12.77
N VAL A 32 -2.77 12.73 -13.03
CA VAL A 32 -1.86 11.60 -13.29
C VAL A 32 -1.71 10.72 -12.04
N GLN A 33 -1.45 11.33 -10.87
CA GLN A 33 -1.37 10.59 -9.61
C GLN A 33 -2.65 9.81 -9.29
N LYS A 34 -3.82 10.37 -9.58
CA LYS A 34 -5.10 9.68 -9.38
C LYS A 34 -5.19 8.39 -10.20
N LYS A 35 -4.82 8.43 -11.48
CA LYS A 35 -4.81 7.25 -12.36
C LYS A 35 -3.79 6.20 -11.92
N GLU A 36 -2.62 6.64 -11.46
CA GLU A 36 -1.61 5.73 -10.92
C GLU A 36 -2.08 5.04 -9.63
N ILE A 37 -2.71 5.77 -8.71
CA ILE A 37 -3.27 5.21 -7.46
C ILE A 37 -4.34 4.15 -7.77
N GLU A 38 -5.25 4.43 -8.71
CA GLU A 38 -6.32 3.51 -9.09
C GLU A 38 -5.76 2.23 -9.74
N SER A 39 -4.79 2.37 -10.65
CA SER A 39 -4.10 1.24 -11.28
C SER A 39 -3.34 0.38 -10.27
N ILE A 40 -2.61 1.02 -9.33
CA ILE A 40 -1.89 0.33 -8.26
C ILE A 40 -2.87 -0.45 -7.39
N LYS A 41 -3.98 0.16 -6.96
CA LYS A 41 -4.95 -0.51 -6.07
C LYS A 41 -5.50 -1.80 -6.67
N ASN A 42 -5.94 -1.75 -7.93
CA ASN A 42 -6.56 -2.90 -8.60
C ASN A 42 -5.58 -4.07 -8.75
N ILE A 43 -4.34 -3.80 -9.17
CA ILE A 43 -3.38 -4.86 -9.47
C ILE A 43 -2.63 -5.31 -8.21
N TYR A 44 -2.29 -4.38 -7.31
CA TYR A 44 -1.38 -4.66 -6.20
C TYR A 44 -2.03 -5.50 -5.11
N PHE A 45 -3.24 -5.16 -4.65
CA PHE A 45 -3.88 -5.87 -3.55
C PHE A 45 -4.41 -7.24 -3.96
N GLU A 46 -4.89 -7.38 -5.20
CA GLU A 46 -5.24 -8.68 -5.77
C GLU A 46 -4.02 -9.59 -5.85
N ASN A 47 -2.90 -9.08 -6.39
CA ASN A 47 -1.66 -9.84 -6.48
C ASN A 47 -1.10 -10.22 -5.10
N LEU A 48 -1.16 -9.33 -4.11
CA LEU A 48 -0.74 -9.65 -2.74
C LEU A 48 -1.56 -10.79 -2.13
N ASN A 49 -2.88 -10.82 -2.33
CA ASN A 49 -3.72 -11.91 -1.85
C ASN A 49 -3.41 -13.22 -2.59
N ASN A 50 -3.26 -13.18 -3.91
CA ASN A 50 -2.89 -14.36 -4.72
C ASN A 50 -1.53 -14.94 -4.30
N GLN A 51 -0.55 -14.08 -4.05
CA GLN A 51 0.76 -14.48 -3.54
C GLN A 51 0.66 -15.12 -2.15
N LEU A 52 -0.19 -14.57 -1.28
CA LEU A 52 -0.37 -15.10 0.06
C LEU A 52 -1.03 -16.49 0.04
N ASP A 53 -1.99 -16.72 -0.85
CA ASP A 53 -2.63 -18.02 -1.06
C ASP A 53 -1.64 -19.06 -1.61
N ALA A 54 -0.80 -18.65 -2.56
CA ALA A 54 0.29 -19.49 -3.06
C ALA A 54 1.26 -19.89 -1.94
N ILE A 55 1.66 -18.92 -1.10
CA ILE A 55 2.54 -19.17 0.05
C ILE A 55 1.89 -20.16 1.03
N GLU A 56 0.61 -19.99 1.35
CA GLU A 56 -0.13 -20.92 2.22
C GLU A 56 -0.09 -22.34 1.65
N LYS A 57 -0.46 -22.49 0.37
CA LYS A 57 -0.48 -23.78 -0.34
C LYS A 57 0.89 -24.45 -0.32
N TYR A 58 1.95 -23.74 -0.69
CA TYR A 58 3.30 -24.32 -0.73
C TYR A 58 3.81 -24.69 0.65
N ARG A 59 3.59 -23.85 1.66
CA ARG A 59 4.03 -24.15 3.04
C ARG A 59 3.33 -25.38 3.60
N LEU A 60 2.02 -25.53 3.36
CA LEU A 60 1.26 -26.71 3.78
C LEU A 60 1.67 -27.98 3.03
N ALA A 61 1.94 -27.88 1.71
CA ALA A 61 2.43 -29.00 0.91
C ALA A 61 3.81 -29.47 1.39
N ILE A 62 4.75 -28.54 1.59
CA ILE A 62 6.08 -28.84 2.13
C ILE A 62 5.97 -29.50 3.50
N LEU A 63 5.12 -28.99 4.38
CA LEU A 63 4.91 -29.56 5.71
C LEU A 63 4.34 -30.99 5.65
N THR A 64 3.48 -31.27 4.67
CA THR A 64 2.92 -32.61 4.43
C THR A 64 4.01 -33.58 3.96
N ILE A 65 4.85 -33.17 3.01
CA ILE A 65 5.99 -33.96 2.54
C ILE A 65 6.95 -34.27 3.70
N TYR A 66 7.28 -33.26 4.51
CA TYR A 66 8.15 -33.47 5.67
C TYR A 66 7.53 -34.43 6.69
N ARG A 67 6.21 -34.36 6.93
CA ARG A 67 5.53 -35.33 7.80
C ARG A 67 5.70 -36.75 7.27
N GLU A 68 5.45 -36.97 5.98
CA GLU A 68 5.59 -38.29 5.36
C GLU A 68 7.02 -38.82 5.44
N GLN A 69 8.02 -37.97 5.17
CA GLN A 69 9.43 -38.34 5.32
C GLN A 69 9.80 -38.67 6.77
N TYR A 70 9.24 -37.94 7.73
CA TYR A 70 9.50 -38.17 9.15
C TYR A 70 8.84 -39.47 9.63
N ILE A 71 7.60 -39.75 9.19
CA ILE A 71 6.95 -41.05 9.44
C ILE A 71 7.82 -42.17 8.86
N LEU A 72 8.21 -42.07 7.59
CA LEU A 72 9.04 -43.09 6.94
C LEU A 72 10.34 -43.32 7.70
N LYS A 73 11.04 -42.27 8.13
CA LYS A 73 12.29 -42.38 8.91
C LYS A 73 12.12 -43.17 10.22
N HIS A 74 10.95 -43.08 10.84
CA HIS A 74 10.65 -43.76 12.11
C HIS A 74 9.88 -45.07 11.92
N SER A 75 9.47 -45.38 10.70
CA SER A 75 8.90 -46.66 10.34
C SER A 75 9.97 -47.75 10.24
N LYS A 76 9.54 -48.99 10.43
CA LYS A 76 10.34 -50.20 10.29
C LYS A 76 9.56 -51.23 9.49
N THR A 77 10.26 -52.17 8.88
CA THR A 77 9.62 -53.37 8.32
C THR A 77 10.04 -54.60 9.13
N LEU A 78 9.24 -55.65 9.11
CA LEU A 78 9.58 -56.93 9.72
C LEU A 78 9.89 -57.92 8.61
N ASP A 79 11.01 -58.62 8.74
CA ASP A 79 11.38 -59.69 7.82
C ASP A 79 11.95 -60.89 8.58
N MET A 80 11.81 -62.07 7.99
CA MET A 80 12.36 -63.31 8.53
C MET A 80 13.78 -63.48 8.01
N VAL A 81 14.76 -63.49 8.92
CA VAL A 81 16.18 -63.64 8.58
C VAL A 81 16.72 -64.91 9.24
N THR A 82 17.33 -65.78 8.45
CA THR A 82 18.01 -66.97 8.96
C THR A 82 19.37 -66.58 9.54
N HIS A 83 19.56 -66.77 10.85
CA HIS A 83 20.83 -66.54 11.52
C HIS A 83 21.23 -67.78 12.31
N ASN A 84 22.39 -68.37 11.99
CA ASN A 84 22.89 -69.63 12.56
C ASN A 84 21.88 -70.79 12.45
N GLY A 85 21.24 -70.94 11.29
CA GLY A 85 20.29 -72.03 11.00
C GLY A 85 18.95 -71.94 11.72
N LYS A 86 18.64 -70.81 12.36
CA LYS A 86 17.33 -70.51 12.96
C LYS A 86 16.75 -69.25 12.33
N ASP A 87 15.49 -69.32 11.93
CA ASP A 87 14.76 -68.17 11.44
C ASP A 87 14.31 -67.30 12.61
N LYS A 88 14.58 -65.99 12.49
CA LYS A 88 14.15 -65.00 13.47
C LYS A 88 13.52 -63.82 12.74
N LEU A 89 12.47 -63.28 13.32
CA LEU A 89 11.90 -62.03 12.87
C LEU A 89 12.82 -60.88 13.31
N VAL A 90 13.23 -60.05 12.35
CA VAL A 90 14.13 -58.92 12.59
C VAL A 90 13.49 -57.65 12.05
N GLU A 91 13.66 -56.55 12.78
CA GLU A 91 13.29 -55.22 12.31
C GLU A 91 14.34 -54.69 11.32
N LEU A 92 13.91 -54.37 10.10
CA LEU A 92 14.74 -53.80 9.05
C LEU A 92 14.32 -52.37 8.74
N LYS A 93 15.12 -51.73 7.87
CA LYS A 93 14.80 -50.39 7.32
C LYS A 93 13.46 -50.42 6.58
N PRO A 94 12.70 -49.31 6.62
CA PRO A 94 11.40 -49.22 5.97
C PRO A 94 11.52 -49.42 4.45
N THR A 95 10.52 -50.05 3.87
CA THR A 95 10.41 -50.36 2.43
C THR A 95 9.80 -49.20 1.63
N GLY A 96 9.12 -48.26 2.29
CA GLY A 96 8.31 -47.21 1.66
C GLY A 96 6.89 -47.67 1.33
N ILE A 97 6.52 -48.93 1.62
CA ILE A 97 5.22 -49.50 1.31
C ILE A 97 4.32 -49.43 2.56
N LYS A 98 3.22 -48.68 2.45
CA LYS A 98 2.34 -48.29 3.56
C LYS A 98 1.74 -49.44 4.38
N ASN A 99 1.62 -50.64 3.80
CA ASN A 99 1.02 -51.81 4.44
C ASN A 99 2.06 -52.83 4.94
N VAL A 100 3.33 -52.56 4.70
CA VAL A 100 4.47 -53.42 5.08
C VAL A 100 5.23 -52.77 6.23
N ASP A 101 5.37 -51.45 6.16
CA ASP A 101 6.05 -50.67 7.18
C ASP A 101 5.11 -50.36 8.36
N HIS A 102 5.62 -50.48 9.58
CA HIS A 102 4.93 -50.17 10.82
C HIS A 102 5.70 -49.12 11.63
N ILE A 103 4.98 -48.36 12.45
CA ILE A 103 5.53 -47.31 13.32
C ILE A 103 4.92 -47.44 14.71
N ASN A 104 5.71 -47.10 15.74
CA ASN A 104 5.20 -47.02 17.11
C ASN A 104 4.09 -45.94 17.20
N LEU A 105 2.95 -46.29 17.80
CA LEU A 105 1.78 -45.41 17.91
C LEU A 105 2.08 -44.12 18.68
N GLY A 106 2.83 -44.18 19.78
CA GLY A 106 3.19 -42.99 20.55
C GLY A 106 4.09 -42.03 19.77
N ILE A 107 5.02 -42.58 18.96
CA ILE A 107 5.83 -41.77 18.03
C ILE A 107 4.94 -41.13 16.96
N LEU A 108 4.04 -41.91 16.34
CA LEU A 108 3.10 -41.39 15.34
C LEU A 108 2.22 -40.27 15.90
N GLU A 109 1.69 -40.43 17.11
CA GLU A 109 0.89 -39.41 17.79
C GLU A 109 1.71 -38.14 18.03
N SER A 110 2.95 -38.26 18.52
CA SER A 110 3.83 -37.10 18.72
C SER A 110 4.14 -36.35 17.41
N ILE A 111 4.33 -37.08 16.31
CA ILE A 111 4.54 -36.55 14.97
C ILE A 111 3.29 -35.76 14.58
N ASP A 112 2.11 -36.37 14.70
CA ASP A 112 0.84 -35.75 14.30
C ASP A 112 0.54 -34.48 15.10
N VAL A 113 0.70 -34.52 16.42
CA VAL A 113 0.53 -33.33 17.28
C VAL A 113 1.48 -32.21 16.87
N PHE A 114 2.75 -32.52 16.60
CA PHE A 114 3.71 -31.52 16.14
C PHE A 114 3.30 -30.91 14.80
N PHE A 115 3.01 -31.74 13.80
CA PHE A 115 2.71 -31.26 12.45
C PHE A 115 1.36 -30.52 12.38
N GLU A 116 0.34 -30.94 13.13
CA GLU A 116 -0.92 -30.19 13.23
C GLU A 116 -0.73 -28.82 13.90
N LYS A 117 0.09 -28.76 14.95
CA LYS A 117 0.46 -27.47 15.55
C LYS A 117 1.17 -26.55 14.56
N GLN A 118 2.04 -27.08 13.70
CA GLN A 118 2.71 -26.29 12.67
C GLN A 118 1.74 -25.84 11.56
N LYS A 119 0.80 -26.70 11.13
CA LYS A 119 -0.26 -26.33 10.18
C LYS A 119 -1.08 -25.16 10.73
N GLN A 120 -1.48 -25.24 12.00
CA GLN A 120 -2.26 -24.18 12.62
C GLN A 120 -1.48 -22.86 12.69
N LYS A 121 -0.19 -22.91 13.05
CA LYS A 121 0.68 -21.72 13.03
C LYS A 121 0.78 -21.07 11.66
N ILE A 122 0.86 -21.87 10.59
CA ILE A 122 0.86 -21.35 9.21
C ILE A 122 -0.45 -20.63 8.93
N LYS A 123 -1.60 -21.25 9.21
CA LYS A 123 -2.92 -20.64 9.02
C LYS A 123 -3.08 -19.33 9.80
N ASP A 124 -2.63 -19.31 11.04
CA ASP A 124 -2.70 -18.12 11.89
C ASP A 124 -1.81 -16.97 11.37
N ASP A 125 -0.60 -17.28 10.88
CA ASP A 125 0.30 -16.30 10.25
C ASP A 125 -0.31 -15.73 8.97
N ILE A 126 -0.86 -16.58 8.10
CA ILE A 126 -1.57 -16.16 6.87
C ILE A 126 -2.77 -15.26 7.21
N LYS A 127 -3.57 -15.64 8.20
CA LYS A 127 -4.71 -14.82 8.66
C LYS A 127 -4.25 -13.44 9.15
N LYS A 128 -3.18 -13.37 9.94
CA LYS A 128 -2.60 -12.09 10.41
C LYS A 128 -2.15 -11.23 9.24
N ARG A 129 -1.50 -11.81 8.23
CA ARG A 129 -1.06 -11.10 7.02
C ARG A 129 -2.24 -10.58 6.20
N ARG A 130 -3.31 -11.36 6.01
CA ARG A 130 -4.54 -10.88 5.36
C ARG A 130 -5.15 -9.67 6.07
N VAL A 131 -5.17 -9.67 7.41
CA VAL A 131 -5.63 -8.52 8.19
C VAL A 131 -4.76 -7.28 7.96
N GLN A 132 -3.44 -7.44 7.84
CA GLN A 132 -2.53 -6.33 7.52
C GLN A 132 -2.75 -5.79 6.11
N ILE A 133 -2.94 -6.67 5.12
CA ILE A 133 -3.27 -6.29 3.74
C ILE A 133 -4.59 -5.51 3.71
N ALA A 134 -5.63 -5.99 4.41
CA ALA A 134 -6.91 -5.30 4.50
C ALA A 134 -6.79 -3.90 5.14
N LYS A 135 -6.00 -3.76 6.20
CA LYS A 135 -5.70 -2.45 6.81
C LYS A 135 -4.96 -1.52 5.84
N ALA A 136 -3.99 -2.06 5.10
CA ALA A 136 -3.29 -1.28 4.09
C ALA A 136 -4.23 -0.83 2.96
N ASN A 137 -5.14 -1.71 2.51
CA ASN A 137 -6.15 -1.34 1.51
C ASN A 137 -7.06 -0.20 2.01
N ALA A 138 -7.56 -0.29 3.25
CA ALA A 138 -8.35 0.78 3.85
C ALA A 138 -7.58 2.12 3.96
N ASN A 139 -6.28 2.07 4.27
CA ASN A 139 -5.44 3.28 4.27
C ASN A 139 -5.28 3.86 2.87
N PHE A 140 -5.15 3.01 1.84
CA PHE A 140 -5.09 3.46 0.45
C PHE A 140 -6.40 4.09 -0.01
N GLU A 141 -7.55 3.53 0.39
CA GLU A 141 -8.87 4.13 0.14
C GLU A 141 -8.99 5.53 0.78
N ASN A 142 -8.48 5.71 2.00
CA ASN A 142 -8.44 7.02 2.63
C ASN A 142 -7.55 8.02 1.86
N ILE A 143 -6.39 7.57 1.36
CA ILE A 143 -5.49 8.41 0.53
C ILE A 143 -6.19 8.82 -0.78
N GLU A 144 -6.90 7.88 -1.40
CA GLU A 144 -7.70 8.13 -2.60
C GLU A 144 -8.77 9.20 -2.36
N GLN A 145 -9.51 9.11 -1.25
CA GLN A 145 -10.49 10.12 -0.86
C GLN A 145 -9.86 11.50 -0.61
N ILE A 146 -8.70 11.57 0.08
CA ILE A 146 -7.97 12.82 0.27
C ILE A 146 -7.55 13.41 -1.08
N SER A 147 -7.02 12.58 -1.98
CA SER A 147 -6.61 13.01 -3.32
C SER A 147 -7.78 13.60 -4.11
N LEU A 148 -8.97 12.98 -4.03
CA LEU A 148 -10.19 13.51 -4.65
C LEU A 148 -10.54 14.91 -4.11
N VAL A 149 -10.60 15.07 -2.78
CA VAL A 149 -10.97 16.35 -2.15
C VAL A 149 -9.95 17.45 -2.50
N VAL A 150 -8.65 17.13 -2.47
CA VAL A 150 -7.61 18.10 -2.82
C VAL A 150 -7.71 18.49 -4.30
N ASN A 151 -7.99 17.53 -5.20
CA ASN A 151 -8.18 17.84 -6.62
C ASN A 151 -9.38 18.77 -6.85
N GLU A 152 -10.52 18.51 -6.18
CA GLU A 152 -11.71 19.38 -6.24
C GLU A 152 -11.42 20.80 -5.73
N TYR A 153 -10.64 20.91 -4.65
CA TYR A 153 -10.18 22.19 -4.12
C TYR A 153 -9.31 22.96 -5.13
N LEU A 154 -8.31 22.31 -5.74
CA LEU A 154 -7.46 22.95 -6.73
C LEU A 154 -8.24 23.36 -7.99
N GLN A 155 -9.19 22.54 -8.44
CA GLN A 155 -10.10 22.88 -9.54
C GLN A 155 -10.96 24.11 -9.20
N SER A 156 -11.43 24.20 -7.95
CA SER A 156 -12.18 25.37 -7.48
C SER A 156 -11.33 26.64 -7.46
N LEU A 157 -10.06 26.55 -7.03
CA LEU A 157 -9.12 27.66 -7.09
C LEU A 157 -8.81 28.10 -8.54
N LEU A 158 -8.70 27.15 -9.48
CA LEU A 158 -8.58 27.47 -10.91
C LEU A 158 -9.81 28.20 -11.44
N ARG A 159 -11.02 27.78 -11.07
CA ARG A 159 -12.28 28.45 -11.44
C ARG A 159 -12.32 29.88 -10.88
N LEU A 160 -11.93 30.05 -9.61
CA LEU A 160 -11.86 31.36 -8.96
C LEU A 160 -10.88 32.29 -9.68
N LYS A 161 -9.69 31.78 -10.04
CA LYS A 161 -8.70 32.55 -10.82
C LYS A 161 -9.28 32.99 -12.16
N LYS A 162 -9.90 32.07 -12.93
CA LYS A 162 -10.53 32.41 -14.22
C LYS A 162 -11.61 33.48 -14.07
N SER A 163 -12.41 33.40 -13.01
CA SER A 163 -13.44 34.41 -12.71
C SER A 163 -12.82 35.78 -12.39
N LYS A 164 -11.78 35.82 -11.56
CA LYS A 164 -11.01 37.05 -11.26
C LYS A 164 -10.40 37.67 -12.52
N ASP A 165 -9.78 36.85 -13.37
CA ASP A 165 -9.16 37.31 -14.62
C ASP A 165 -10.22 37.87 -15.59
N HIS A 166 -11.40 37.26 -15.66
CA HIS A 166 -12.52 37.75 -16.45
C HIS A 166 -13.04 39.09 -15.91
N LEU A 167 -13.21 39.20 -14.59
CA LEU A 167 -13.64 40.44 -13.94
C LEU A 167 -12.64 41.58 -14.17
N ALA A 168 -11.34 41.30 -14.04
CA ALA A 168 -10.29 42.28 -14.34
C ALA A 168 -10.38 42.75 -15.80
N LYS A 169 -10.48 41.83 -16.78
CA LYS A 169 -10.67 42.20 -18.19
C LYS A 169 -11.92 43.03 -18.43
N SER A 170 -13.04 42.69 -17.79
CA SER A 170 -14.30 43.44 -17.92
C SER A 170 -14.18 44.86 -17.34
N ILE A 171 -13.52 45.02 -16.19
CA ILE A 171 -13.23 46.34 -15.58
C ILE A 171 -12.32 47.15 -16.51
N THR A 172 -11.22 46.58 -16.98
CA THR A 172 -10.28 47.26 -17.89
C THR A 172 -10.97 47.70 -19.18
N SER A 173 -11.78 46.82 -19.79
CA SER A 173 -12.53 47.14 -21.01
C SER A 173 -13.57 48.24 -20.78
N SER A 174 -14.22 48.25 -19.61
CA SER A 174 -15.21 49.29 -19.26
C SER A 174 -14.54 50.64 -19.00
N LEU A 175 -13.37 50.66 -18.33
CA LEU A 175 -12.59 51.87 -18.08
C LEU A 175 -12.02 52.46 -19.38
N GLN A 176 -11.54 51.63 -20.30
CA GLN A 176 -11.06 52.05 -21.63
C GLN A 176 -12.16 52.66 -22.51
N LYS A 177 -13.43 52.32 -22.28
CA LYS A 177 -14.56 52.96 -22.98
C LYS A 177 -14.91 54.35 -22.44
N ILE A 178 -14.51 54.65 -21.20
CA ILE A 178 -14.85 55.89 -20.49
C ILE A 178 -13.71 56.92 -20.57
N SER A 179 -12.46 56.48 -20.70
CA SER A 179 -11.28 57.35 -20.81
C SER A 179 -10.49 57.06 -22.09
N PRO A 180 -10.11 58.08 -22.89
CA PRO A 180 -9.37 57.90 -24.15
C PRO A 180 -7.90 57.50 -23.96
N PHE A 181 -7.43 57.30 -22.71
CA PHE A 181 -6.08 56.84 -22.41
C PHE A 181 -6.09 55.39 -21.91
N PRO A 182 -5.19 54.52 -22.42
CA PRO A 182 -5.09 53.15 -21.95
C PRO A 182 -4.57 53.11 -20.51
N ILE A 183 -5.42 52.68 -19.58
CA ILE A 183 -5.01 52.41 -18.19
C ILE A 183 -4.37 51.02 -18.16
N SER A 184 -3.07 50.93 -17.90
CA SER A 184 -2.37 49.68 -17.59
C SER A 184 -2.61 49.30 -16.12
N PHE A 185 -2.96 48.04 -15.89
CA PHE A 185 -3.02 47.42 -14.56
C PHE A 185 -1.77 46.60 -14.24
N ASP A 186 -0.68 46.75 -15.02
CA ASP A 186 0.59 46.07 -14.71
C ASP A 186 1.25 46.65 -13.43
N VAL A 187 0.73 47.77 -12.92
CA VAL A 187 1.07 48.36 -11.64
C VAL A 187 -0.07 48.15 -10.63
N ILE A 188 -0.52 46.91 -10.46
CA ILE A 188 -1.17 46.53 -9.20
C ILE A 188 -0.05 46.45 -8.16
N PRO A 189 -0.07 47.25 -7.06
CA PRO A 189 0.97 47.19 -6.05
C PRO A 189 1.06 45.76 -5.51
N ASN A 190 2.27 45.23 -5.45
CA ASN A 190 2.54 43.94 -4.82
C ASN A 190 1.93 43.96 -3.39
N PRO A 191 1.11 42.98 -2.98
CA PRO A 191 0.48 42.99 -1.66
C PRO A 191 1.49 43.09 -0.50
N SER A 192 2.76 42.73 -0.73
CA SER A 192 3.87 42.90 0.21
C SER A 192 4.34 44.35 0.39
N THR A 193 4.02 45.28 -0.51
CA THR A 193 4.39 46.71 -0.41
C THR A 193 3.24 47.63 -0.04
N MET A 194 1.99 47.13 0.02
CA MET A 194 0.83 47.92 0.47
C MET A 194 0.92 48.34 1.96
N GLY A 195 1.62 47.57 2.79
CA GLY A 195 1.83 47.91 4.21
C GLY A 195 2.68 49.17 4.40
N ASP A 196 3.58 49.47 3.48
CA ASP A 196 4.50 50.61 3.58
C ASP A 196 3.87 51.92 3.08
N SER A 197 2.96 51.85 2.10
CA SER A 197 2.24 53.01 1.59
C SER A 197 1.25 53.62 2.60
N ILE A 198 0.70 52.79 3.51
CA ILE A 198 -0.23 53.25 4.55
C ILE A 198 0.51 53.97 5.69
N LYS A 199 1.78 53.63 5.96
CA LYS A 199 2.59 54.32 6.98
C LYS A 199 3.08 55.71 6.56
N ASN A 200 3.16 55.98 5.26
CA ASN A 200 3.66 57.26 4.73
C ASN A 200 2.57 58.28 4.39
N LEU A 201 1.29 57.91 4.52
CA LEU A 201 0.17 58.87 4.53
C LEU A 201 0.12 59.59 5.88
N LYS A 202 1.03 60.54 6.09
CA LYS A 202 0.85 61.57 7.12
C LYS A 202 -0.33 62.44 6.69
N LEU A 203 -1.49 62.17 7.25
CA LEU A 203 -2.63 63.08 7.25
C LEU A 203 -2.18 64.41 7.89
N LYS A 204 -2.18 65.48 7.08
CA LYS A 204 -2.26 66.87 7.53
C LYS A 204 -3.61 67.41 7.12
#